data_AF-A0A3R6ZT82-F1
#
_entry.id   AF-A0A3R6ZT82-F1
#
_cell.length_a   1.000
_cell.length_b   1.000
_cell.length_c   1.000
_cell.angle_alpha   90.00
_cell.angle_beta   90.00
_cell.angle_gamma   90.00
#
_symmetry.space_group_name_H-M   'P 1'
#
loop_
_entity.id
_entity.type
_entity.pdbx_description
1 polymer ?
#
loop_
_entity_poly.entity_id
_entity_poly.type
_entity_poly.pdbx_seq_one_letter_code
_entity_poly.pdbx_strand_id
1 'polypeptide(L)'
;MGVSASAEVLQAQLLMDEVKDDALEKLTDMDRRKYFGASGKADMRQVTSKMASQMYLFTSVEDLLETNLDFDQVIQPRHKYTAMCLIAKLPPSIRLMIRNHTGPEINVSHMAMGDDMCKCLSDLPMVTSLNVRNNRLTDSGIGALVHVCLNKDDLTMLDLSENKVRTTGYRMSFLYRVQVDGDAAAALAEYVAAPSCALTELRMNMSDVDDGEVLGFAQALHTNTSLRTLELSRNLIGNAEMMNVVKPDMITGSAPHSAS
;
A
#
# COMPACT_ATOMS: atom_id res chain seq x y z
N MET A 1 -31.91 36.44 26.48
CA MET A 1 -32.04 35.08 27.04
C MET A 1 -32.22 34.11 25.89
N GLY A 2 -31.34 33.11 25.73
CA GLY A 2 -31.74 31.82 25.16
C GLY A 2 -30.97 31.18 23.99
N VAL A 3 -30.09 31.86 23.25
CA VAL A 3 -29.67 31.31 21.92
C VAL A 3 -28.21 30.80 21.82
N SER A 4 -27.26 31.23 22.67
CA SER A 4 -25.84 30.81 22.49
C SER A 4 -25.51 29.42 23.07
N ALA A 5 -26.15 29.05 24.19
CA ALA A 5 -25.88 27.76 24.85
C ALA A 5 -26.28 26.56 23.96
N SER A 6 -27.30 26.69 23.10
CA SER A 6 -27.73 25.60 22.22
C SER A 6 -26.76 25.35 21.06
N ALA A 7 -26.10 26.39 20.55
CA ALA A 7 -25.14 26.26 19.46
C ALA A 7 -23.82 25.67 19.95
N GLU A 8 -23.37 26.09 21.14
CA GLU A 8 -22.18 25.53 21.79
C GLU A 8 -22.39 24.07 22.21
N VAL A 9 -23.58 23.73 22.72
CA VAL A 9 -23.94 22.34 23.03
C VAL A 9 -24.04 21.51 21.74
N LEU A 10 -24.62 22.04 20.66
CA LEU A 10 -24.68 21.33 19.37
C LEU A 10 -23.29 21.14 18.75
N GLN A 11 -22.41 22.14 18.85
CA GLN A 11 -21.02 22.06 18.39
C GLN A 11 -20.22 21.06 19.24
N ALA A 12 -20.42 21.04 20.56
CA ALA A 12 -19.82 20.06 21.45
C ALA A 12 -20.38 18.65 21.22
N GLN A 13 -21.66 18.52 20.90
CA GLN A 13 -22.30 17.25 20.56
C GLN A 13 -21.80 16.73 19.20
N LEU A 14 -21.65 17.60 18.20
CA LEU A 14 -21.03 17.30 16.91
C LEU A 14 -19.56 16.90 17.07
N LEU A 15 -18.78 17.62 17.89
CA LEU A 15 -17.40 17.26 18.22
C LEU A 15 -17.33 15.94 19.00
N MET A 16 -18.29 15.64 19.89
CA MET A 16 -18.35 14.36 20.59
C MET A 16 -18.83 13.22 19.69
N ASP A 17 -19.70 13.47 18.71
CA ASP A 17 -20.15 12.47 17.74
C ASP A 17 -19.08 12.24 16.65
N GLU A 18 -18.26 13.23 16.30
CA GLU A 18 -17.02 13.06 15.51
C GLU A 18 -15.96 12.23 16.27
N VAL A 19 -15.95 12.29 17.61
CA VAL A 19 -15.09 11.46 18.47
C VAL A 19 -15.67 10.05 18.69
N LYS A 20 -16.94 9.79 18.35
CA LYS A 20 -17.59 8.47 18.49
C LYS A 20 -17.40 7.54 17.31
N ASP A 21 -16.89 7.99 16.16
CA ASP A 21 -16.37 7.05 15.15
C ASP A 21 -14.97 6.59 15.58
N ASP A 22 -14.88 6.08 16.82
CA ASP A 22 -13.66 5.51 17.36
C ASP A 22 -13.36 4.31 16.47
N ALA A 23 -12.32 4.42 15.63
CA ALA A 23 -11.93 3.38 14.68
C ALA A 23 -11.75 2.01 15.37
N LEU A 24 -11.55 2.02 16.69
CA LEU A 24 -11.59 0.86 17.58
C LEU A 24 -12.93 0.10 17.58
N GLU A 25 -14.11 0.73 17.47
CA GLU A 25 -15.42 0.04 17.46
C GLU A 25 -15.56 -0.93 16.28
N LYS A 26 -14.83 -0.69 15.19
CA LYS A 26 -14.77 -1.59 14.02
C LYS A 26 -13.84 -2.79 14.24
N LEU A 27 -13.00 -2.79 15.28
CA LEU A 27 -12.08 -3.87 15.63
C LEU A 27 -12.72 -4.83 16.64
N THR A 28 -12.51 -6.13 16.42
CA THR A 28 -12.86 -7.15 17.42
C THR A 28 -12.01 -6.98 18.68
N ASP A 29 -12.53 -7.40 19.84
CA ASP A 29 -11.76 -7.43 21.11
C ASP A 29 -10.43 -8.22 20.98
N MET A 30 -10.45 -9.23 20.10
CA MET A 30 -9.27 -10.00 19.75
C MET A 30 -8.25 -9.13 19.02
N ASP A 31 -8.64 -8.36 18.00
CA ASP A 31 -7.72 -7.49 17.27
C ASP A 31 -7.18 -6.35 18.15
N ARG A 32 -8.02 -5.78 19.03
CA ARG A 32 -7.63 -4.76 20.00
C ARG A 32 -6.50 -5.25 20.92
N ARG A 33 -6.64 -6.45 21.51
CA ARG A 33 -5.62 -7.02 22.41
C ARG A 33 -4.34 -7.42 21.69
N LYS A 34 -4.43 -7.77 20.41
CA LYS A 34 -3.34 -8.37 19.61
C LYS A 34 -2.44 -7.35 18.92
N TYR A 35 -3.01 -6.25 18.41
CA TYR A 35 -2.27 -5.25 17.63
C TYR A 35 -1.87 -4.02 18.45
N PHE A 36 -2.51 -3.80 19.60
CA PHE A 36 -2.36 -2.58 20.39
C PHE A 36 -1.98 -2.86 21.85
N GLY A 37 -1.39 -1.85 22.49
CA GLY A 37 -1.12 -1.86 23.93
C GLY A 37 -0.03 -2.85 24.39
N ALA A 38 0.05 -3.06 25.71
CA ALA A 38 1.06 -3.90 26.34
C ALA A 38 0.85 -5.40 26.05
N SER A 39 -0.42 -5.83 25.90
CA SER A 39 -0.77 -7.22 25.57
C SER A 39 -0.26 -7.63 24.19
N GLY A 40 -0.48 -6.79 23.18
CA GLY A 40 -0.01 -7.06 21.82
C GLY A 40 1.52 -7.15 21.75
N LYS A 41 2.22 -6.27 22.47
CA LYS A 41 3.69 -6.29 22.58
C LYS A 41 4.22 -7.59 23.22
N ALA A 42 3.62 -8.03 24.31
CA ALA A 42 4.07 -9.22 25.05
C ALA A 42 3.87 -10.50 24.24
N ASP A 43 2.68 -10.66 23.68
CA ASP A 43 2.29 -11.81 22.87
C ASP A 43 3.14 -11.91 21.59
N MET A 44 3.40 -10.78 20.93
CA MET A 44 4.31 -10.75 19.78
C MET A 44 5.73 -11.19 20.10
N ARG A 45 6.27 -10.75 21.23
CA ARG A 45 7.62 -11.14 21.66
C ARG A 45 7.71 -12.65 21.83
N GLN A 46 6.67 -13.26 22.40
CA GLN A 46 6.59 -14.70 22.59
C GLN A 46 6.53 -15.44 21.25
N VAL A 47 5.67 -15.02 20.33
CA VAL A 47 5.54 -15.63 18.99
C VAL A 47 6.83 -15.51 18.20
N THR A 48 7.41 -14.31 18.12
CA THR A 48 8.64 -14.05 17.37
C THR A 48 9.80 -14.86 17.93
N SER A 49 9.93 -14.96 19.26
CA SER A 49 10.96 -15.78 19.90
C SER A 49 10.79 -17.26 19.59
N LYS A 50 9.55 -17.78 19.58
CA LYS A 50 9.26 -19.18 19.27
C LYS A 50 9.58 -19.49 17.80
N MET A 51 9.09 -18.68 16.88
CA MET A 51 9.37 -18.81 15.44
C MET A 51 10.87 -18.72 15.14
N ALA A 52 11.57 -17.74 15.71
CA ALA A 52 13.00 -17.60 15.52
C ALA A 52 13.78 -18.81 16.05
N SER A 53 13.37 -19.38 17.19
CA SER A 53 14.01 -20.56 17.77
C SER A 53 13.85 -21.81 16.91
N GLN A 54 12.80 -21.88 16.10
CA GLN A 54 12.46 -23.03 15.26
C GLN A 54 12.75 -22.79 13.78
N MET A 55 13.34 -21.64 13.41
CA MET A 55 13.57 -21.22 12.02
C MET A 55 14.40 -22.23 11.22
N TYR A 56 15.25 -23.03 11.87
CA TYR A 56 16.05 -24.06 11.22
C TYR A 56 15.23 -25.26 10.70
N LEU A 57 13.96 -25.39 11.11
CA LEU A 57 13.07 -26.46 10.67
C LEU A 57 12.37 -26.16 9.33
N PHE A 58 12.49 -24.92 8.81
CA PHE A 58 11.64 -24.45 7.72
C PHE A 58 12.46 -23.85 6.57
N THR A 59 12.06 -24.21 5.34
CA THR A 59 12.64 -23.73 4.09
C THR A 59 11.72 -22.79 3.32
N SER A 60 10.41 -22.84 3.59
CA SER A 60 9.39 -22.00 2.94
C SER A 60 8.42 -21.42 3.97
N VAL A 61 7.66 -20.41 3.54
CA VAL A 61 6.65 -19.73 4.36
C VAL A 61 5.49 -20.68 4.59
N GLU A 62 5.14 -21.45 3.58
CA GLU A 62 4.13 -22.49 3.60
C GLU A 62 4.47 -23.57 4.64
N ASP A 63 5.71 -24.07 4.70
CA ASP A 63 6.12 -25.06 5.71
C ASP A 63 5.98 -24.54 7.15
N LEU A 64 6.31 -23.25 7.35
CA LEU A 64 6.26 -22.59 8.65
C LEU A 64 4.83 -22.22 9.08
N LEU A 65 3.93 -21.97 8.11
CA LEU A 65 2.51 -21.73 8.36
C LEU A 65 1.74 -23.06 8.51
N GLU A 66 2.08 -24.10 7.78
CA GLU A 66 1.42 -25.42 7.86
C GLU A 66 1.78 -26.20 9.12
N THR A 67 2.94 -25.92 9.71
CA THR A 67 3.24 -26.44 11.03
C THR A 67 2.29 -25.82 12.03
N ASN A 68 1.53 -26.68 12.73
CA ASN A 68 0.96 -26.41 14.04
C ASN A 68 2.11 -26.11 15.03
N LEU A 69 2.81 -24.99 14.82
CA LEU A 69 3.42 -24.26 15.90
C LEU A 69 2.30 -24.14 16.92
N ASP A 70 2.50 -24.77 18.08
CA ASP A 70 1.54 -24.96 19.17
C ASP A 70 1.10 -23.59 19.73
N PHE A 71 0.47 -22.80 18.89
CA PHE A 71 -0.33 -21.63 19.15
C PHE A 71 -1.72 -22.22 19.05
N ASP A 72 -2.45 -22.34 20.16
CA ASP A 72 -3.84 -22.80 20.18
C ASP A 72 -4.81 -21.88 19.37
N GLN A 73 -4.33 -21.17 18.34
CA GLN A 73 -5.00 -20.11 17.59
C GLN A 73 -4.57 -20.07 16.12
N VAL A 74 -5.54 -19.73 15.26
CA VAL A 74 -5.40 -19.46 13.81
C VAL A 74 -4.20 -18.57 13.51
N ILE A 75 -3.43 -18.91 12.47
CA ILE A 75 -2.31 -18.14 11.92
C ILE A 75 -2.75 -16.72 11.54
N GLN A 76 -2.01 -15.71 11.98
CA GLN A 76 -2.41 -14.31 11.91
C GLN A 76 -1.52 -13.50 10.94
N PRO A 77 -1.98 -12.34 10.46
CA PRO A 77 -1.22 -11.44 9.58
C PRO A 77 0.21 -11.16 10.08
N ARG A 78 0.35 -10.88 11.38
CA ARG A 78 1.66 -10.65 12.02
C ARG A 78 2.53 -11.91 12.16
N HIS A 79 1.92 -13.10 12.25
CA HIS A 79 2.65 -14.37 12.26
C HIS A 79 3.24 -14.62 10.88
N LYS A 80 2.43 -14.43 9.84
CA LYS A 80 2.85 -14.46 8.43
C LYS A 80 3.93 -13.40 8.14
N TYR A 81 3.76 -12.19 8.65
CA TYR A 81 4.79 -11.14 8.56
C TYR A 81 6.11 -11.55 9.20
N THR A 82 6.07 -12.07 10.42
CA THR A 82 7.27 -12.48 11.17
C THR A 82 7.96 -13.67 10.48
N ALA A 83 7.17 -14.65 10.03
CA ALA A 83 7.60 -15.78 9.23
C ALA A 83 8.31 -15.34 7.95
N MET A 84 7.68 -14.44 7.18
CA MET A 84 8.24 -13.84 5.96
C MET A 84 9.57 -13.14 6.24
N CYS A 85 9.63 -12.32 7.28
CA CYS A 85 10.87 -11.62 7.67
C CYS A 85 12.00 -12.61 8.00
N LEU A 86 11.69 -13.65 8.80
CA LEU A 86 12.67 -14.66 9.22
C LEU A 86 13.20 -15.46 8.02
N ILE A 87 12.31 -15.92 7.14
CA ILE A 87 12.68 -16.72 5.95
C ILE A 87 13.46 -15.89 4.93
N ALA A 88 13.00 -14.68 4.65
CA ALA A 88 13.67 -13.76 3.74
C ALA A 88 14.94 -13.12 4.35
N LYS A 89 15.26 -13.43 5.63
CA LYS A 89 16.36 -12.84 6.40
C LYS A 89 16.29 -11.30 6.42
N LEU A 90 15.09 -10.77 6.44
CA LEU A 90 14.81 -9.34 6.48
C LEU A 90 14.63 -8.91 7.94
N PRO A 91 15.12 -7.72 8.32
CA PRO A 91 14.83 -7.15 9.63
C PRO A 91 13.32 -6.86 9.73
N PRO A 92 12.61 -7.38 10.74
CA PRO A 92 11.19 -7.11 10.89
C PRO A 92 10.94 -5.64 11.23
N SER A 93 10.01 -5.00 10.50
CA SER A 93 9.55 -3.64 10.80
C SER A 93 8.59 -3.67 11.97
N ILE A 94 9.08 -3.25 13.13
CA ILE A 94 8.29 -3.15 14.37
C ILE A 94 7.04 -2.29 14.16
N ARG A 95 7.03 -1.33 13.22
CA ARG A 95 5.85 -0.49 12.92
C ARG A 95 4.71 -1.24 12.24
N LEU A 96 5.02 -2.28 11.46
CA LEU A 96 4.02 -3.18 10.86
C LEU A 96 3.50 -4.20 11.86
N MET A 97 4.34 -4.50 12.85
CA MET A 97 4.05 -5.48 13.88
C MET A 97 3.27 -4.89 15.06
N ILE A 98 3.71 -3.75 15.60
CA ILE A 98 3.14 -3.11 16.79
C ILE A 98 2.65 -1.71 16.41
N ARG A 99 1.34 -1.49 16.53
CA ARG A 99 0.76 -0.15 16.37
C ARG A 99 0.81 0.57 17.71
N ASN A 100 1.67 1.59 17.78
CA ASN A 100 1.93 2.33 19.01
C ASN A 100 0.82 3.34 19.35
N HIS A 101 0.02 3.71 18.36
CA HIS A 101 -1.15 4.58 18.48
C HIS A 101 -2.38 3.82 17.96
N THR A 102 -3.56 4.11 18.53
CA THR A 102 -4.87 3.58 18.12
C THR A 102 -5.39 4.23 16.82
N GLY A 103 -4.47 4.66 15.95
CA GLY A 103 -4.81 5.27 14.67
C GLY A 103 -4.85 4.23 13.56
N PRO A 104 -5.71 4.42 12.54
CA PRO A 104 -5.78 3.55 11.37
C PRO A 104 -4.65 3.80 10.36
N GLU A 105 -3.72 4.71 10.67
CA GLU A 105 -2.61 5.09 9.80
C GLU A 105 -1.38 4.20 10.03
N ILE A 106 -0.84 3.66 8.95
CA ILE A 106 0.46 2.98 8.93
C ILE A 106 1.44 3.84 8.16
N ASN A 107 2.46 4.33 8.86
CA ASN A 107 3.62 4.95 8.22
C ASN A 107 4.85 4.06 8.38
N VAL A 108 5.31 3.55 7.25
CA VAL A 108 6.51 2.74 7.10
C VAL A 108 7.45 3.32 6.05
N SER A 109 7.39 4.63 5.84
CA SER A 109 8.29 5.32 4.93
C SER A 109 9.76 5.15 5.32
N HIS A 110 10.65 5.07 4.32
CA HIS A 110 12.10 4.97 4.48
C HIS A 110 12.58 3.73 5.27
N MET A 111 11.81 2.63 5.25
CA MET A 111 12.12 1.41 6.01
C MET A 111 12.83 0.34 5.18
N ALA A 112 13.12 0.60 3.89
CA ALA A 112 13.74 -0.34 2.96
C ALA A 112 13.05 -1.72 2.93
N MET A 113 11.72 -1.73 2.98
CA MET A 113 10.90 -2.94 3.09
C MET A 113 11.05 -3.90 1.92
N GLY A 114 11.15 -3.40 0.68
CA GLY A 114 11.10 -4.22 -0.53
C GLY A 114 9.73 -4.88 -0.79
N ASP A 115 9.61 -5.57 -1.92
CA ASP A 115 8.33 -6.08 -2.44
C ASP A 115 7.71 -7.19 -1.58
N ASP A 116 8.54 -8.06 -0.99
CA ASP A 116 8.06 -9.20 -0.21
C ASP A 116 7.28 -8.78 1.03
N MET A 117 7.62 -7.62 1.59
CA MET A 117 6.97 -7.10 2.78
C MET A 117 5.55 -6.57 2.51
N CYS A 118 5.25 -6.19 1.26
CA CYS A 118 3.92 -5.69 0.88
C CYS A 118 2.84 -6.77 0.96
N LYS A 119 3.19 -8.04 0.73
CA LYS A 119 2.26 -9.18 0.77
C LYS A 119 1.58 -9.37 2.13
N CYS A 120 2.18 -8.83 3.19
CA CYS A 120 1.67 -8.96 4.56
C CYS A 120 0.69 -7.84 4.94
N LEU A 121 0.52 -6.83 4.09
CA LEU A 121 -0.34 -5.67 4.37
C LEU A 121 -1.83 -5.99 4.13
N SER A 122 -2.15 -6.94 3.25
CA SER A 122 -3.53 -7.33 2.89
C SER A 122 -4.34 -7.74 4.12
N ASP A 123 -3.69 -8.44 5.03
CA ASP A 123 -4.37 -9.10 6.13
C ASP A 123 -4.45 -8.19 7.38
N LEU A 124 -3.87 -6.97 7.35
CA LEU A 124 -3.85 -6.05 8.49
C LEU A 124 -5.23 -5.38 8.71
N PRO A 125 -5.82 -5.47 9.91
CA PRO A 125 -7.10 -4.82 10.21
C PRO A 125 -6.93 -3.31 10.43
N MET A 126 -8.02 -2.54 10.24
CA MET A 126 -8.08 -1.09 10.51
C MET A 126 -6.93 -0.30 9.87
N VAL A 127 -6.77 -0.36 8.54
CA VAL A 127 -5.78 0.46 7.82
C VAL A 127 -6.52 1.34 6.83
N THR A 128 -6.73 2.60 7.19
CA THR A 128 -7.38 3.58 6.29
C THR A 128 -6.36 4.44 5.56
N SER A 129 -5.14 4.53 6.09
CA SER A 129 -4.05 5.29 5.48
C SER A 129 -2.75 4.50 5.52
N LEU A 130 -2.10 4.38 4.37
CA LEU A 130 -0.86 3.65 4.21
C LEU A 130 0.20 4.51 3.52
N ASN A 131 1.27 4.81 4.25
CA ASN A 131 2.47 5.45 3.71
C ASN A 131 3.61 4.45 3.60
N VAL A 132 3.94 4.09 2.36
CA VAL A 132 5.08 3.22 1.99
C VAL A 132 6.13 3.96 1.18
N ARG A 133 6.21 5.29 1.31
CA ARG A 133 7.20 6.14 0.62
C ARG A 133 8.62 5.62 0.80
N ASN A 134 9.41 5.63 -0.28
CA ASN A 134 10.84 5.27 -0.25
C ASN A 134 11.12 3.91 0.43
N ASN A 135 10.50 2.85 -0.08
CA ASN A 135 10.72 1.47 0.39
C ASN A 135 11.39 0.57 -0.65
N ARG A 136 11.88 1.14 -1.74
CA ARG A 136 12.47 0.42 -2.89
C ARG A 136 11.48 -0.58 -3.50
N LEU A 137 10.18 -0.26 -3.47
CA LEU A 137 9.18 -1.07 -4.14
C LEU A 137 9.41 -1.01 -5.66
N THR A 138 9.29 -2.15 -6.31
CA THR A 138 9.24 -2.30 -7.75
C THR A 138 7.79 -2.51 -8.20
N ASP A 139 7.57 -2.59 -9.50
CA ASP A 139 6.26 -2.89 -10.07
C ASP A 139 5.58 -4.13 -9.48
N SER A 140 6.37 -5.14 -9.12
CA SER A 140 5.84 -6.36 -8.47
C SER A 140 5.28 -6.05 -7.07
N GLY A 141 6.01 -5.26 -6.27
CA GLY A 141 5.54 -4.84 -4.96
C GLY A 141 4.34 -3.91 -5.02
N ILE A 142 4.30 -3.03 -6.02
CA ILE A 142 3.17 -2.11 -6.25
C ILE A 142 1.94 -2.88 -6.73
N GLY A 143 2.09 -3.85 -7.65
CA GLY A 143 0.99 -4.75 -8.04
C GLY A 143 0.43 -5.52 -6.84
N ALA A 144 1.29 -6.01 -5.94
CA ALA A 144 0.84 -6.61 -4.69
C ALA A 144 0.06 -5.62 -3.80
N LEU A 145 0.47 -4.35 -3.74
CA LEU A 145 -0.29 -3.30 -3.04
C LEU A 145 -1.63 -3.00 -3.70
N VAL A 146 -1.75 -3.06 -5.03
CA VAL A 146 -3.04 -2.93 -5.71
C VAL A 146 -3.99 -4.05 -5.26
N HIS A 147 -3.50 -5.28 -5.17
CA HIS A 147 -4.29 -6.39 -4.61
C HIS A 147 -4.70 -6.16 -3.15
N VAL A 148 -3.87 -5.48 -2.34
CA VAL A 148 -4.26 -5.04 -0.99
C VAL A 148 -5.43 -4.06 -1.08
N CYS A 149 -5.32 -3.03 -1.92
CA CYS A 149 -6.33 -1.98 -2.06
C CYS A 149 -7.67 -2.52 -2.58
N LEU A 150 -7.66 -3.55 -3.43
CA LEU A 150 -8.88 -4.22 -3.89
C LEU A 150 -9.63 -4.96 -2.78
N ASN A 151 -8.91 -5.44 -1.76
CA ASN A 151 -9.48 -6.15 -0.61
C ASN A 151 -9.74 -5.24 0.60
N LYS A 152 -9.39 -3.95 0.50
CA LYS A 152 -9.54 -2.96 1.56
C LYS A 152 -10.37 -1.78 1.06
N ASP A 153 -11.68 -1.90 1.26
CA ASP A 153 -12.66 -0.85 0.98
C ASP A 153 -12.59 0.33 1.96
N ASP A 154 -11.85 0.18 3.07
CA ASP A 154 -11.61 1.22 4.07
C ASP A 154 -10.32 2.04 3.83
N LEU A 155 -9.49 1.66 2.84
CA LEU A 155 -8.23 2.36 2.54
C LEU A 155 -8.49 3.61 1.68
N THR A 156 -8.36 4.79 2.29
CA THR A 156 -8.67 6.08 1.68
C THR A 156 -7.44 6.90 1.29
N MET A 157 -6.25 6.58 1.83
CA MET A 157 -5.00 7.27 1.50
C MET A 157 -3.86 6.29 1.25
N LEU A 158 -3.16 6.46 0.13
CA LEU A 158 -1.98 5.67 -0.23
C LEU A 158 -0.84 6.58 -0.72
N ASP A 159 0.31 6.51 -0.06
CA ASP A 159 1.54 7.20 -0.47
C ASP A 159 2.61 6.19 -0.94
N LEU A 160 2.86 6.20 -2.25
CA LEU A 160 3.85 5.39 -2.97
C LEU A 160 5.06 6.22 -3.43
N SER A 161 5.17 7.48 -3.00
CA SER A 161 6.23 8.40 -3.44
C SER A 161 7.63 7.81 -3.24
N GLU A 162 8.61 8.23 -4.04
CA GLU A 162 10.01 7.76 -3.97
C GLU A 162 10.18 6.21 -4.07
N ASN A 163 9.20 5.50 -4.63
CA ASN A 163 9.37 4.11 -5.05
C ASN A 163 9.54 4.04 -6.57
N LYS A 164 10.04 2.92 -7.09
CA LYS A 164 10.21 2.75 -8.52
C LYS A 164 8.93 2.16 -9.12
N VAL A 165 8.04 3.04 -9.59
CA VAL A 165 7.01 2.66 -10.55
C VAL A 165 7.72 2.70 -11.89
N ARG A 166 8.35 1.61 -12.30
CA ARG A 166 9.20 1.59 -13.48
C ARG A 166 8.53 0.78 -14.57
N THR A 167 7.97 1.45 -15.59
CA THR A 167 7.66 0.82 -16.87
C THR A 167 8.82 -0.04 -17.35
N THR A 168 8.50 -1.28 -17.75
CA THR A 168 9.36 -2.12 -18.58
C THR A 168 9.52 -1.52 -19.98
N GLY A 169 10.14 -0.34 -20.06
CA GLY A 169 10.52 0.33 -21.29
C GLY A 169 11.98 0.00 -21.62
N TYR A 170 12.18 -0.74 -22.70
CA TYR A 170 13.47 -1.08 -23.34
C TYR A 170 14.38 -2.12 -22.65
N ARG A 171 13.90 -3.36 -22.54
CA ARG A 171 14.74 -4.51 -22.95
C ARG A 171 13.98 -5.38 -23.94
N MET A 172 14.24 -5.15 -25.23
CA MET A 172 14.12 -6.18 -26.27
C MET A 172 15.02 -7.36 -25.89
N SER A 173 14.52 -8.26 -25.04
CA SER A 173 15.06 -9.60 -24.87
C SER A 173 14.08 -10.56 -25.54
N PHE A 174 14.10 -10.57 -26.87
CA PHE A 174 13.66 -11.74 -27.61
C PHE A 174 14.43 -12.93 -27.03
N LEU A 175 13.70 -13.95 -26.60
CA LEU A 175 14.15 -15.23 -26.02
C LEU A 175 14.17 -15.29 -24.49
N TYR A 176 13.14 -15.98 -24.00
CA TYR A 176 13.03 -16.61 -22.69
C TYR A 176 13.17 -15.68 -21.49
N ARG A 177 12.06 -15.04 -21.10
CA ARG A 177 11.55 -15.06 -19.73
C ARG A 177 10.07 -14.70 -19.80
N VAL A 178 9.21 -15.55 -19.24
CA VAL A 178 7.78 -15.24 -19.03
C VAL A 178 7.75 -14.02 -18.12
N GLN A 179 7.39 -12.88 -18.69
CA GLN A 179 7.32 -11.59 -18.00
C GLN A 179 5.82 -11.37 -17.70
N VAL A 180 5.42 -11.69 -16.47
CA VAL A 180 4.09 -11.35 -15.94
C VAL A 180 4.12 -9.93 -15.32
N ASP A 181 5.22 -9.21 -15.52
CA ASP A 181 5.49 -7.91 -14.94
C ASP A 181 5.41 -6.88 -16.08
N GLY A 182 4.72 -5.76 -15.90
CA GLY A 182 5.04 -4.67 -16.81
C GLY A 182 4.23 -3.40 -16.85
N ASP A 183 3.25 -3.16 -15.97
CA ASP A 183 2.81 -1.78 -15.76
C ASP A 183 2.08 -1.59 -14.41
N ALA A 184 2.86 -1.38 -13.35
CA ALA A 184 2.28 -1.05 -12.04
C ALA A 184 1.45 0.24 -12.06
N ALA A 185 1.77 1.19 -12.93
CA ALA A 185 0.96 2.37 -13.14
C ALA A 185 -0.38 2.02 -13.79
N ALA A 186 -0.42 1.13 -14.79
CA ALA A 186 -1.68 0.66 -15.37
C ALA A 186 -2.55 -0.08 -14.34
N ALA A 187 -1.98 -0.97 -13.52
CA ALA A 187 -2.74 -1.69 -12.48
C ALA A 187 -3.32 -0.71 -11.44
N LEU A 188 -2.57 0.30 -11.04
CA LEU A 188 -3.06 1.37 -10.18
C LEU A 188 -4.15 2.19 -10.87
N ALA A 189 -3.99 2.54 -12.14
CA ALA A 189 -4.98 3.27 -12.92
C ALA A 189 -6.28 2.46 -13.08
N GLU A 190 -6.20 1.16 -13.32
CA GLU A 190 -7.36 0.26 -13.37
C GLU A 190 -8.08 0.22 -12.02
N TYR A 191 -7.35 0.11 -10.91
CA TYR A 191 -7.94 0.20 -9.58
C TYR A 191 -8.60 1.55 -9.32
N VAL A 192 -7.98 2.67 -9.74
CA VAL A 192 -8.58 4.01 -9.64
C VAL A 192 -9.84 4.10 -10.49
N ALA A 193 -9.89 3.49 -11.67
CA ALA A 193 -11.06 3.48 -12.54
C ALA A 193 -12.22 2.63 -11.96
N ALA A 194 -11.90 1.66 -11.11
CA ALA A 194 -12.87 0.73 -10.55
C ALA A 194 -13.91 1.45 -9.66
N PRO A 195 -15.20 1.07 -9.73
CA PRO A 195 -16.24 1.64 -8.86
C PRO A 195 -16.00 1.40 -7.37
N SER A 196 -15.21 0.38 -7.02
CA SER A 196 -14.82 0.02 -5.66
C SER A 196 -13.64 0.84 -5.12
N CYS A 197 -13.08 1.77 -5.90
CA CYS A 197 -11.96 2.58 -5.46
C CYS A 197 -12.35 3.46 -4.26
N ALA A 198 -11.79 3.17 -3.08
CA ALA A 198 -12.02 3.94 -1.86
C ALA A 198 -11.03 5.10 -1.68
N LEU A 199 -9.97 5.17 -2.49
CA LEU A 199 -8.93 6.18 -2.36
C LEU A 199 -9.49 7.59 -2.60
N THR A 200 -9.24 8.46 -1.63
CA THR A 200 -9.45 9.90 -1.70
C THR A 200 -8.14 10.64 -2.02
N GLU A 201 -7.01 10.04 -1.65
CA GLU A 201 -5.68 10.59 -1.86
C GLU A 201 -4.68 9.51 -2.32
N LEU A 202 -4.04 9.77 -3.47
CA LEU A 202 -2.96 8.94 -4.02
C LEU A 202 -1.74 9.82 -4.30
N ARG A 203 -0.60 9.48 -3.68
CA ARG A 203 0.66 10.19 -3.89
C ARG A 203 1.70 9.29 -4.54
N MET A 204 2.28 9.74 -5.64
CA MET A 204 3.33 9.06 -6.41
C MET A 204 4.40 10.07 -6.84
N ASN A 205 4.83 10.92 -5.91
CA ASN A 205 5.86 11.92 -6.21
C ASN A 205 7.22 11.24 -6.38
N MET A 206 8.01 11.66 -7.37
CA MET A 206 9.34 11.11 -7.64
C MET A 206 9.31 9.57 -7.75
N SER A 207 8.37 9.07 -8.56
CA SER A 207 8.11 7.64 -8.71
C SER A 207 8.41 7.11 -10.13
N ASP A 208 9.15 7.88 -10.93
CA ASP A 208 9.50 7.58 -12.33
C ASP A 208 8.30 7.55 -13.31
N VAL A 209 7.16 8.17 -12.96
CA VAL A 209 5.95 8.16 -13.80
C VAL A 209 6.14 8.96 -15.09
N ASP A 210 5.81 8.41 -16.27
CA ASP A 210 5.96 9.07 -17.57
C ASP A 210 4.64 9.47 -18.27
N ASP A 211 4.74 10.04 -19.47
CA ASP A 211 3.60 10.52 -20.27
C ASP A 211 2.60 9.40 -20.64
N GLY A 212 3.10 8.18 -20.89
CA GLY A 212 2.27 7.03 -21.25
C GLY A 212 1.51 6.51 -20.03
N GLU A 213 2.16 6.45 -18.88
CA GLU A 213 1.58 6.00 -17.62
C GLU A 213 0.52 6.98 -17.10
N VAL A 214 0.77 8.29 -17.21
CA VAL A 214 -0.22 9.32 -16.83
C VAL A 214 -1.49 9.26 -17.67
N LEU A 215 -1.41 8.83 -18.93
CA LEU A 215 -2.60 8.69 -19.78
C LEU A 215 -3.62 7.72 -19.16
N GLY A 216 -3.15 6.61 -18.57
CA GLY A 216 -4.00 5.64 -17.87
C GLY A 216 -4.73 6.27 -16.69
N PHE A 217 -4.00 7.03 -15.85
CA PHE A 217 -4.61 7.77 -14.75
C PHE A 217 -5.60 8.84 -15.23
N ALA A 218 -5.28 9.56 -16.30
CA ALA A 218 -6.19 10.55 -16.88
C ALA A 218 -7.51 9.90 -17.30
N GLN A 219 -7.47 8.74 -17.96
CA GLN A 219 -8.67 7.97 -18.33
C GLN A 219 -9.45 7.50 -17.10
N ALA A 220 -8.76 6.94 -16.10
CA ALA A 220 -9.36 6.47 -14.86
C ALA A 220 -10.10 7.60 -14.10
N LEU A 221 -9.55 8.81 -14.10
CA LEU A 221 -10.15 9.97 -13.44
C LEU A 221 -11.43 10.47 -14.11
N HIS A 222 -11.73 10.09 -15.36
CA HIS A 222 -13.01 10.43 -15.99
C HIS A 222 -14.19 9.67 -15.37
N THR A 223 -13.94 8.47 -14.83
CA THR A 223 -14.98 7.61 -14.24
C THR A 223 -14.89 7.56 -12.71
N ASN A 224 -13.72 7.81 -12.14
CA ASN A 224 -13.52 7.82 -10.70
C ASN A 224 -14.30 8.97 -10.03
N THR A 225 -14.95 8.67 -8.90
CA THR A 225 -15.73 9.66 -8.13
C THR A 225 -15.24 9.83 -6.69
N SER A 226 -14.24 9.06 -6.25
CA SER A 226 -13.73 9.03 -4.88
C SER A 226 -12.45 9.85 -4.70
N LEU A 227 -11.53 9.81 -5.66
CA LEU A 227 -10.24 10.48 -5.60
C LEU A 227 -10.45 12.01 -5.62
N ARG A 228 -9.73 12.70 -4.74
CA ARG A 228 -9.74 14.17 -4.59
C ARG A 228 -8.36 14.75 -4.80
N THR A 229 -7.32 13.99 -4.44
CA THR A 229 -5.93 14.41 -4.53
C THR A 229 -5.12 13.35 -5.26
N LEU A 230 -4.46 13.76 -6.35
CA LEU A 230 -3.46 12.97 -7.05
C LEU A 230 -2.16 13.78 -7.14
N GLU A 231 -1.11 13.32 -6.46
CA GLU A 231 0.20 13.99 -6.48
C GLU A 231 1.20 13.24 -7.37
N LEU A 232 1.68 13.91 -8.42
CA LEU A 232 2.64 13.38 -9.41
C LEU A 232 3.87 14.28 -9.56
N SER A 233 4.23 15.04 -8.52
CA SER A 233 5.34 15.99 -8.59
C SER A 233 6.68 15.28 -8.82
N ARG A 234 7.57 15.93 -9.58
CA ARG A 234 8.94 15.45 -9.84
C ARG A 234 9.00 14.06 -10.50
N ASN A 235 8.06 13.79 -11.40
CA ASN A 235 8.06 12.63 -12.29
C ASN A 235 8.62 12.99 -13.68
N LEU A 236 8.50 12.08 -14.65
CA LEU A 236 9.06 12.19 -16.00
C LEU A 236 8.05 12.73 -17.04
N ILE A 237 6.92 13.27 -16.57
CA ILE A 237 5.85 13.83 -17.40
C ILE A 237 6.38 15.05 -18.19
N GLY A 238 6.13 15.06 -19.50
CA GLY A 238 6.56 16.09 -20.44
C GLY A 238 8.01 15.93 -20.92
N ASN A 239 8.74 14.89 -20.50
CA ASN A 239 10.09 14.65 -20.98
C ASN A 239 10.13 14.30 -22.48
N ALA A 240 9.08 13.64 -23.01
CA ALA A 240 8.99 13.33 -24.43
C ALA A 240 8.89 14.61 -25.28
N GLU A 241 8.07 15.57 -24.83
CA GLU A 241 7.92 16.88 -25.47
C GLU A 241 9.22 17.71 -25.43
N MET A 242 9.94 17.66 -24.30
CA MET A 242 11.23 18.34 -24.18
C MET A 242 12.30 17.74 -25.11
N MET A 243 12.26 16.43 -25.42
CA MET A 243 13.16 15.83 -26.40
C MET A 243 12.86 16.25 -27.84
N ASN A 244 11.59 16.41 -28.21
CA ASN A 244 11.20 16.92 -29.53
C ASN A 244 11.72 18.35 -29.80
N VAL A 245 11.83 19.19 -28.76
CA VAL A 245 12.40 20.54 -28.88
C VAL A 245 13.92 20.51 -29.15
N VAL A 246 14.63 19.53 -28.60
CA VAL A 246 16.10 19.44 -28.70
C VAL A 246 16.56 18.60 -29.92
N LYS A 247 15.71 17.70 -30.41
CA LYS A 247 15.95 16.86 -31.61
C LYS A 247 14.65 16.66 -32.41
N PRO A 248 14.31 17.61 -33.31
CA PRO A 248 13.05 17.56 -34.05
C PRO A 248 12.90 16.37 -35.01
N ASP A 249 14.00 15.68 -35.37
CA ASP A 249 13.99 14.50 -36.24
C ASP A 249 13.77 13.18 -35.49
N MET A 250 13.71 13.19 -34.15
CA MET A 250 13.51 11.99 -33.34
C MET A 250 12.04 11.82 -33.00
N ILE A 251 11.32 10.96 -33.73
CA ILE A 251 9.94 10.62 -33.41
C ILE A 251 9.91 9.81 -32.11
N THR A 252 9.60 10.46 -31.00
CA THR A 252 9.29 9.79 -29.73
C THR A 252 7.84 10.03 -29.35
N GLY A 253 6.99 9.00 -29.54
CA GLY A 253 5.75 8.85 -28.77
C GLY A 253 4.44 9.36 -29.37
N SER A 254 4.01 8.81 -30.51
CA SER A 254 2.67 8.23 -30.75
C SER A 254 2.49 8.10 -32.27
N ALA A 255 2.36 6.85 -32.76
CA ALA A 255 1.86 6.67 -34.11
C ALA A 255 0.40 7.15 -34.10
N PRO A 256 -0.02 8.04 -35.02
CA PRO A 256 -1.44 8.31 -35.17
C PRO A 256 -2.10 6.99 -35.55
N HIS A 257 -3.04 6.50 -34.73
CA HIS A 257 -3.94 5.44 -35.15
C HIS A 257 -4.63 5.94 -36.42
N SER A 258 -4.25 5.37 -37.55
CA SER A 258 -4.91 5.57 -38.82
C SER A 258 -6.33 5.04 -38.67
N ALA A 259 -7.28 5.95 -38.55
CA ALA A 259 -8.67 5.64 -38.81
C ALA A 259 -8.80 5.25 -40.29
N SER A 260 -9.11 3.99 -40.54
CA SER A 260 -9.60 3.46 -41.82
C SER A 260 -10.62 2.39 -41.52
#